data_AF-A0A161M3V3-F1
#
_entry.id   AF-A0A161M3V3-F1
#
_cell.length_a   1.000
_cell.length_b   1.000
_cell.length_c   1.000
_cell.angle_alpha   90.00
_cell.angle_beta   90.00
_cell.angle_gamma   90.00
#
_symmetry.space_group_name_H-M   'P 1'
#
loop_
_entity.id
_entity.type
_entity.pdbx_description
1 polymer ?
#
loop_
_entity_poly.entity_id
_entity_poly.type
_entity_poly.pdbx_seq_one_letter_code
_entity_poly.pdbx_strand_id
1 'polypeptide(L)'
;CSCKKISAVIKQLRQLDGSTPFVMILKDISGNTFVENPNAPSADPYCKIEYFERTKEDNHKLGIYTSEEVQGENGVDKKEDIDSIVEKTEDLDLAGEVLTFHTNCPSCGSSCDTNMKLINIPHFKEVVIMATTCDYCGHRTNEVKSAGGVEPLGIRIELTVRGREDFSRDLLKSETCSLEIPELELEGGPHILCGKFTTVEGLLQDIEKGLGGSGGNLFNVFGDSRRGKRIDNVLSGLADVLSCKRQVTLILNDPAGNSYIQSLSDDGPDSALKVVHYNRTYDQNE
;
A
#
# COMPACT_ATOMS: atom_id res chain seq x y z
N CYS A 1 -17.63 -39.24 -4.07
CA CYS A 1 -17.01 -39.51 -2.75
C CYS A 1 -16.45 -38.26 -2.05
N SER A 2 -15.83 -37.28 -2.74
CA SER A 2 -15.20 -36.11 -2.12
C SER A 2 -16.17 -35.13 -1.42
N CYS A 3 -17.30 -34.75 -2.07
CA CYS A 3 -18.25 -33.79 -1.48
C CYS A 3 -18.84 -34.21 -0.12
N LYS A 4 -19.07 -35.52 0.10
CA LYS A 4 -19.62 -36.01 1.39
C LYS A 4 -18.63 -35.83 2.55
N LYS A 5 -17.32 -35.88 2.29
CA LYS A 5 -16.27 -35.67 3.30
C LYS A 5 -16.15 -34.19 3.68
N ILE A 6 -16.19 -33.30 2.68
CA ILE A 6 -16.13 -31.84 2.89
C ILE A 6 -17.36 -31.37 3.69
N SER A 7 -18.56 -31.81 3.33
CA SER A 7 -19.79 -31.46 4.07
C SER A 7 -19.76 -31.94 5.53
N ALA A 8 -19.12 -33.09 5.81
CA ALA A 8 -18.97 -33.59 7.17
C ALA A 8 -18.03 -32.71 8.01
N VAL A 9 -16.90 -32.27 7.44
CA VAL A 9 -15.96 -31.35 8.12
C VAL A 9 -16.61 -29.99 8.39
N ILE A 10 -17.33 -29.42 7.40
CA ILE A 10 -18.06 -28.16 7.59
C ILE A 10 -19.08 -28.28 8.73
N LYS A 11 -19.75 -29.43 8.84
CA LYS A 11 -20.70 -29.68 9.92
C LYS A 11 -20.02 -29.73 11.29
N GLN A 12 -18.83 -30.34 11.38
CA GLN A 12 -18.04 -30.38 12.61
C GLN A 12 -17.54 -28.99 13.01
N LEU A 13 -17.05 -28.18 12.06
CA LEU A 13 -16.60 -26.81 12.34
C LEU A 13 -17.75 -25.92 12.82
N ARG A 14 -18.95 -26.06 12.24
CA ARG A 14 -20.15 -25.32 12.66
C ARG A 14 -20.68 -25.74 14.03
N GLN A 15 -20.25 -26.89 14.56
CA GLN A 15 -20.60 -27.37 15.90
C GLN A 15 -19.63 -26.89 16.98
N LEU A 16 -18.57 -26.16 16.63
CA LEU A 16 -17.69 -25.49 17.57
C LEU A 16 -18.37 -24.20 18.07
N ASP A 17 -19.37 -24.35 18.93
CA ASP A 17 -20.17 -23.28 19.53
C ASP A 17 -19.62 -22.82 20.91
N GLY A 18 -18.42 -23.30 21.27
CA GLY A 18 -17.80 -23.05 22.57
C GLY A 18 -18.21 -24.05 23.66
N SER A 19 -19.11 -25.00 23.39
CA SER A 19 -19.52 -26.01 24.38
C SER A 19 -18.50 -27.13 24.57
N THR A 20 -17.68 -27.39 23.55
CA THR A 20 -16.72 -28.50 23.54
C THR A 20 -15.30 -27.94 23.40
N PRO A 21 -14.39 -28.22 24.35
CA PRO A 21 -13.02 -27.77 24.24
C PRO A 21 -12.30 -28.51 23.11
N PHE A 22 -11.47 -27.78 22.37
CA PHE A 22 -10.60 -28.32 21.33
C PHE A 22 -9.24 -27.65 21.39
N VAL A 23 -8.24 -28.28 20.77
CA VAL A 23 -6.89 -27.73 20.68
C VAL A 23 -6.68 -27.17 19.28
N MET A 24 -6.37 -25.88 19.20
CA MET A 24 -5.91 -25.24 17.97
C MET A 24 -4.37 -25.23 17.99
N ILE A 25 -3.76 -25.79 16.94
CA ILE A 25 -2.30 -25.79 16.79
C ILE A 25 -1.97 -24.88 15.60
N LEU A 26 -1.33 -23.74 15.90
CA LEU A 26 -0.83 -22.81 14.90
C LEU A 26 0.68 -22.98 14.82
N LYS A 27 1.17 -23.51 13.68
CA LYS A 27 2.60 -23.60 13.40
C LYS A 27 2.95 -22.58 12.33
N ASP A 28 3.73 -21.58 12.70
CA ASP A 28 4.20 -20.54 11.81
C ASP A 28 5.72 -20.54 11.77
N ILE A 29 6.27 -20.78 10.58
CA ILE A 29 7.71 -20.78 10.34
C ILE A 29 8.31 -19.37 10.29
N SER A 30 7.49 -18.33 10.08
CA SER A 30 7.94 -16.93 10.06
C SER A 30 8.08 -16.32 11.47
N GLY A 31 7.33 -16.86 12.44
CA GLY A 31 7.29 -16.35 13.82
C GLY A 31 6.40 -15.12 14.02
N ASN A 32 5.58 -14.74 13.02
CA ASN A 32 4.74 -13.55 13.08
C ASN A 32 3.32 -13.82 13.61
N THR A 33 2.94 -15.08 13.78
CA THR A 33 1.65 -15.46 14.35
C THR A 33 1.59 -15.09 15.82
N PHE A 34 0.56 -14.33 16.19
CA PHE A 34 0.28 -13.90 17.55
C PHE A 34 -1.11 -14.35 18.00
N VAL A 35 -1.22 -14.77 19.25
CA VAL A 35 -2.50 -15.08 19.92
C VAL A 35 -2.55 -14.22 21.18
N GLU A 36 -3.60 -13.42 21.31
CA GLU A 36 -3.78 -12.52 22.45
C GLU A 36 -3.93 -13.31 23.76
N ASN A 37 -3.23 -12.87 24.82
CA ASN A 37 -3.39 -13.39 26.17
C ASN A 37 -4.43 -12.55 26.93
N PRO A 38 -5.66 -13.05 27.15
CA PRO A 38 -6.71 -12.30 27.85
C PRO A 38 -6.42 -12.08 29.35
N ASN A 39 -5.44 -12.82 29.92
CA ASN A 39 -5.06 -12.74 31.33
C ASN A 39 -3.80 -11.87 31.56
N ALA A 40 -3.30 -11.18 30.54
CA ALA A 40 -2.11 -10.34 30.65
C ALA A 40 -2.25 -9.32 31.81
N PRO A 41 -1.18 -9.10 32.62
CA PRO A 41 0.19 -9.60 32.46
C PRO A 41 0.44 -11.01 33.02
N SER A 42 -0.58 -11.68 33.56
CA SER A 42 -0.46 -13.05 34.08
C SER A 42 -0.36 -14.06 32.94
N ALA A 43 0.27 -15.20 33.19
CA ALA A 43 0.39 -16.27 32.19
C ALA A 43 -0.99 -16.85 31.81
N ASP A 44 -1.20 -17.13 30.53
CA ASP A 44 -2.40 -17.81 30.05
C ASP A 44 -2.29 -19.33 30.31
N PRO A 45 -3.17 -19.95 31.12
CA PRO A 45 -3.13 -21.40 31.34
C PRO A 45 -3.59 -22.22 30.13
N TYR A 46 -4.26 -21.61 29.13
CA TYR A 46 -4.82 -22.32 27.98
C TYR A 46 -4.02 -22.14 26.68
N CYS A 47 -3.01 -21.27 26.69
CA CYS A 47 -2.12 -21.05 25.56
C CYS A 47 -0.71 -21.55 25.87
N LYS A 48 -0.19 -22.48 25.06
CA LYS A 48 1.19 -22.96 25.13
C LYS A 48 1.95 -22.48 23.90
N ILE A 49 3.02 -21.72 24.12
CA ILE A 49 3.91 -21.25 23.05
C ILE A 49 5.19 -22.10 23.09
N GLU A 50 5.54 -22.69 21.95
CA GLU A 50 6.79 -23.45 21.77
C GLU A 50 7.60 -22.81 20.64
N TYR A 51 8.87 -22.53 20.93
CA TYR A 51 9.84 -22.08 19.92
C TYR A 51 10.59 -23.28 19.37
N PHE A 52 10.80 -23.31 18.05
CA PHE A 52 11.53 -24.36 17.37
C PHE A 52 12.57 -23.77 16.41
N GLU A 53 13.66 -24.49 16.20
CA GLU A 53 14.61 -24.16 15.15
C GLU A 53 14.04 -24.56 13.78
N ARG A 54 14.07 -23.63 12.84
CA ARG A 54 13.61 -23.86 11.47
C ARG A 54 14.48 -24.91 10.79
N THR A 55 13.84 -25.80 10.04
CA THR A 55 14.57 -26.70 9.14
C THR A 55 15.09 -25.94 7.92
N LYS A 56 16.04 -26.51 7.18
CA LYS A 56 16.52 -25.96 5.91
C LYS A 56 15.38 -25.74 4.90
N GLU A 57 14.43 -26.67 4.81
CA GLU A 57 13.25 -26.53 3.95
C GLU A 57 12.33 -25.39 4.40
N ASP A 58 12.18 -25.18 5.71
CA ASP A 58 11.39 -24.06 6.25
C ASP A 58 12.06 -22.71 5.94
N ASN A 59 13.39 -22.64 6.03
CA ASN A 59 14.15 -21.46 5.63
C ASN A 59 13.98 -21.17 4.13
N HIS A 60 14.05 -22.19 3.27
CA HIS A 60 13.85 -22.02 1.81
C HIS A 60 12.44 -21.55 1.47
N LYS A 61 11.40 -22.05 2.17
CA LYS A 61 10.02 -21.55 2.02
C LYS A 61 9.86 -20.07 2.41
N LEU A 62 10.75 -19.56 3.26
CA LEU A 62 10.81 -18.16 3.67
C LEU A 62 11.79 -17.34 2.83
N GLY A 63 12.40 -17.92 1.80
CA GLY A 63 13.42 -17.25 0.98
C GLY A 63 14.77 -17.05 1.67
N ILE A 64 15.04 -17.77 2.76
CA ILE A 64 16.29 -17.69 3.53
C ILE A 64 17.23 -18.79 3.04
N TYR A 65 18.37 -18.41 2.44
CA TYR A 65 19.37 -19.33 1.88
C TYR A 65 20.76 -19.06 2.43
N THR A 66 21.55 -20.10 2.68
CA THR A 66 22.93 -19.93 3.16
C THR A 66 23.85 -19.39 2.07
N SER A 67 24.97 -18.76 2.44
CA SER A 67 25.99 -18.24 1.50
C SER A 67 26.55 -19.32 0.58
N GLU A 68 26.68 -20.55 1.09
CA GLU A 68 27.15 -21.71 0.33
C GLU A 68 26.11 -22.22 -0.67
N GLU A 69 24.82 -22.22 -0.31
CA GLU A 69 23.72 -22.67 -1.18
C GLU A 69 23.53 -21.78 -2.41
N VAL A 70 23.86 -20.49 -2.26
CA VAL A 70 23.76 -19.51 -3.36
C VAL A 70 24.98 -19.55 -4.28
N GLN A 71 26.09 -20.15 -3.85
CA GLN A 71 27.32 -20.29 -4.65
C GLN A 71 27.38 -21.60 -5.45
N GLY A 72 26.50 -22.58 -5.19
CA GLY A 72 26.65 -23.98 -5.61
C GLY A 72 26.02 -24.42 -6.93
N GLU A 73 25.11 -23.66 -7.56
CA GLU A 73 24.50 -24.05 -8.84
C GLU A 73 24.42 -22.85 -9.80
N ASN A 74 25.28 -22.88 -10.84
CA ASN A 74 25.25 -22.05 -12.04
C ASN A 74 24.93 -20.55 -11.86
N GLY A 75 25.95 -19.80 -11.45
CA GLY A 75 26.34 -18.52 -12.07
C GLY A 75 25.24 -17.50 -12.33
N VAL A 76 24.85 -16.77 -11.28
CA VAL A 76 24.70 -15.31 -11.35
C VAL A 76 25.32 -14.74 -10.08
N ASP A 77 26.48 -14.10 -10.25
CA ASP A 77 27.06 -13.24 -9.23
C ASP A 77 26.06 -12.15 -8.86
N LYS A 78 25.60 -12.17 -7.59
CA LYS A 78 25.47 -11.01 -6.69
C LYS A 78 24.72 -11.42 -5.42
N LYS A 79 25.47 -11.95 -4.46
CA LYS A 79 25.11 -11.87 -3.04
C LYS A 79 25.76 -10.61 -2.50
N GLU A 80 24.98 -9.54 -2.37
CA GLU A 80 25.35 -8.42 -1.50
C GLU A 80 24.55 -8.60 -0.20
N ASP A 81 25.26 -8.91 0.87
CA ASP A 81 24.71 -8.98 2.22
C ASP A 81 24.09 -7.62 2.58
N ILE A 82 22.85 -7.63 3.05
CA ILE A 82 22.07 -6.43 3.40
C ILE A 82 22.81 -5.56 4.44
N ASP A 83 23.57 -6.17 5.35
CA ASP A 83 24.38 -5.45 6.34
C ASP A 83 25.65 -4.81 5.74
N SER A 84 26.17 -5.35 4.63
CA SER A 84 27.32 -4.76 3.91
C SER A 84 26.92 -3.64 2.95
N ILE A 85 25.63 -3.55 2.62
CA ILE A 85 25.07 -2.43 1.83
C ILE A 85 25.08 -1.16 2.69
N VAL A 86 24.74 -1.25 3.98
CA VAL A 86 24.66 -0.08 4.87
C VAL A 86 26.03 0.57 5.09
N GLU A 87 27.12 -0.18 5.22
CA GLU A 87 28.47 0.40 5.45
C GLU A 87 29.21 0.82 4.16
N LYS A 88 28.73 0.45 2.97
CA LYS A 88 29.30 0.89 1.68
C LYS A 88 28.48 1.97 0.97
N THR A 89 27.47 2.54 1.65
CA THR A 89 26.49 3.46 1.07
C THR A 89 26.99 4.88 0.76
N GLU A 90 28.24 5.24 1.09
CA GLU A 90 28.70 6.60 0.80
C GLU A 90 29.06 6.84 -0.67
N ASP A 91 29.31 5.80 -1.48
CA ASP A 91 29.90 5.96 -2.84
C ASP A 91 29.23 5.16 -3.98
N LEU A 92 28.08 4.50 -3.78
CA LEU A 92 27.35 3.82 -4.86
C LEU A 92 26.08 4.59 -5.22
N ASP A 93 26.07 5.14 -6.43
CA ASP A 93 24.97 5.88 -7.06
C ASP A 93 23.78 4.95 -7.41
N LEU A 94 23.19 4.31 -6.38
CA LEU A 94 22.02 3.43 -6.45
C LEU A 94 20.75 4.15 -6.93
N ALA A 95 20.75 5.50 -6.96
CA ALA A 95 19.65 6.29 -7.49
C ALA A 95 19.40 6.05 -8.99
N GLY A 96 20.39 5.51 -9.71
CA GLY A 96 20.31 5.24 -11.15
C GLY A 96 19.73 3.87 -11.53
N GLU A 97 19.94 2.84 -10.72
CA GLU A 97 19.69 1.44 -11.11
C GLU A 97 18.28 0.96 -10.70
N VAL A 98 17.65 0.16 -11.56
CA VAL A 98 16.37 -0.51 -11.26
C VAL A 98 16.71 -1.89 -10.69
N LEU A 99 16.26 -2.16 -9.47
CA LEU A 99 16.38 -3.46 -8.83
C LEU A 99 15.16 -4.30 -9.16
N THR A 100 15.34 -5.53 -9.65
CA THR A 100 14.21 -6.43 -9.96
C THR A 100 14.18 -7.59 -8.96
N PHE A 101 13.05 -7.78 -8.30
CA PHE A 101 12.83 -8.86 -7.34
C PHE A 101 11.71 -9.80 -7.83
N HIS A 102 11.92 -11.10 -7.70
CA HIS A 102 10.88 -12.09 -7.99
C HIS A 102 9.94 -12.24 -6.78
N THR A 103 8.63 -12.14 -7.01
CA THR A 103 7.60 -12.28 -5.99
C THR A 103 6.34 -12.95 -6.54
N ASN A 104 5.36 -13.22 -5.69
CA ASN A 104 4.06 -13.74 -6.11
C ASN A 104 3.09 -12.58 -6.40
N CYS A 105 2.30 -12.73 -7.47
CA CYS A 105 1.29 -11.75 -7.83
C CYS A 105 0.22 -11.67 -6.74
N PRO A 106 -0.08 -10.46 -6.20
CA PRO A 106 -1.07 -10.31 -5.14
C PRO A 106 -2.50 -10.68 -5.60
N SER A 107 -2.75 -10.69 -6.92
CA SER A 107 -4.06 -11.01 -7.48
C SER A 107 -4.27 -12.50 -7.78
N CYS A 108 -3.24 -13.24 -8.22
CA CYS A 108 -3.40 -14.63 -8.69
C CYS A 108 -2.40 -15.63 -8.09
N GLY A 109 -1.40 -15.16 -7.34
CA GLY A 109 -0.37 -15.98 -6.73
C GLY A 109 0.70 -16.52 -7.69
N SER A 110 0.57 -16.29 -9.00
CA SER A 110 1.60 -16.67 -9.99
C SER A 110 2.90 -15.89 -9.76
N SER A 111 4.04 -16.49 -10.09
CA SER A 111 5.35 -15.81 -10.06
C SER A 111 5.33 -14.59 -10.98
N CYS A 112 5.80 -13.45 -10.51
CA CYS A 112 5.93 -12.21 -11.26
C CYS A 112 7.09 -11.35 -10.74
N ASP A 113 7.59 -10.48 -11.60
CA ASP A 113 8.68 -9.56 -11.25
C ASP A 113 8.13 -8.24 -10.73
N THR A 114 8.76 -7.74 -9.67
CA THR A 114 8.56 -6.39 -9.15
C THR A 114 9.83 -5.59 -9.35
N ASN A 115 9.71 -4.51 -10.13
CA ASN A 115 10.79 -3.56 -10.35
C ASN A 115 10.73 -2.49 -9.27
N MET A 116 11.81 -2.36 -8.52
CA MET A 116 12.02 -1.38 -7.48
C MET A 116 13.00 -0.31 -7.99
N LYS A 117 12.63 0.96 -7.84
CA LYS A 117 13.53 2.08 -8.11
C LYS A 117 13.50 3.07 -6.95
N LEU A 118 14.68 3.39 -6.44
CA LEU A 118 14.88 4.51 -5.53
C LEU A 118 14.88 5.79 -6.36
N ILE A 119 13.99 6.72 -6.03
CA ILE A 119 13.87 8.00 -6.71
C ILE A 119 13.98 9.11 -5.67
N ASN A 120 14.95 9.99 -5.87
CA ASN A 120 15.02 11.25 -5.16
C ASN A 120 14.20 12.29 -5.94
N ILE A 121 13.05 12.68 -5.40
CA ILE A 121 12.21 13.72 -6.01
C ILE A 121 12.77 15.08 -5.57
N PRO A 122 13.20 15.96 -6.50
CA PRO A 122 13.70 17.28 -6.14
C PRO A 122 12.69 18.05 -5.28
N HIS A 123 13.17 18.69 -4.22
CA HIS A 123 12.32 19.38 -3.22
C HIS A 123 11.37 18.48 -2.43
N PHE A 124 11.55 17.16 -2.52
CA PHE A 124 10.89 16.16 -1.69
C PHE A 124 11.91 15.12 -1.23
N LYS A 125 11.46 14.13 -0.45
CA LYS A 125 12.31 13.06 0.08
C LYS A 125 12.47 11.90 -0.90
N GLU A 126 13.37 11.01 -0.53
CA GLU A 126 13.61 9.76 -1.23
C GLU A 126 12.41 8.81 -1.09
N VAL A 127 11.97 8.30 -2.24
CA VAL A 127 10.85 7.36 -2.33
C VAL A 127 11.25 6.12 -3.10
N VAL A 128 10.63 5.00 -2.75
CA VAL A 128 10.80 3.71 -3.41
C VAL A 128 9.56 3.45 -4.24
N ILE A 129 9.71 3.39 -5.56
CA ILE A 129 8.64 2.97 -6.47
C ILE A 129 8.79 1.47 -6.73
N MET A 130 7.74 0.71 -6.45
CA MET A 130 7.63 -0.71 -6.72
C MET A 130 6.55 -0.93 -7.79
N ALA A 131 6.98 -1.38 -8.96
CA ALA A 131 6.11 -1.67 -10.09
C ALA A 131 6.07 -3.18 -10.35
N THR A 132 4.95 -3.81 -10.05
CA THR A 132 4.70 -5.23 -10.32
C THR A 132 3.85 -5.35 -11.58
N THR A 133 4.29 -6.17 -12.53
CA THR A 133 3.49 -6.54 -13.71
C THR A 133 3.42 -8.05 -13.80
N CYS A 134 2.20 -8.59 -13.81
CA CYS A 134 1.96 -10.03 -13.90
C CYS A 134 1.57 -10.41 -15.33
N ASP A 135 2.43 -11.17 -16.01
CA ASP A 135 2.18 -11.63 -17.38
C ASP A 135 1.04 -12.65 -17.49
N TYR A 136 0.69 -13.32 -16.38
CA TYR A 136 -0.35 -14.34 -16.37
C TYR A 136 -1.76 -13.76 -16.34
N CYS A 137 -2.04 -12.84 -15.40
CA CYS A 137 -3.38 -12.27 -15.22
C CYS A 137 -3.48 -10.80 -15.65
N GLY A 138 -2.39 -10.18 -16.10
CA GLY A 138 -2.36 -8.77 -16.50
C GLY A 138 -2.44 -7.79 -15.32
N HIS A 139 -2.25 -8.24 -14.08
CA HIS A 139 -2.25 -7.35 -12.93
C HIS A 139 -1.05 -6.41 -13.01
N ARG A 140 -1.30 -5.11 -12.83
CA ARG A 140 -0.27 -4.06 -12.81
C ARG A 140 -0.50 -3.16 -11.61
N THR A 141 0.52 -2.99 -10.79
CA THR A 141 0.50 -2.05 -9.67
C THR A 141 1.77 -1.20 -9.69
N ASN A 142 1.64 0.06 -9.24
CA ASN A 142 2.73 1.00 -9.04
C ASN A 142 2.59 1.51 -7.60
N GLU A 143 3.12 0.74 -6.66
CA GLU A 143 3.12 1.09 -5.25
C GLU A 143 4.28 2.04 -4.98
N VAL A 144 4.03 3.06 -4.18
CA VAL A 144 5.12 3.93 -3.72
C VAL A 144 5.18 3.92 -2.21
N LYS A 145 6.37 3.66 -1.70
CA LYS A 145 6.68 3.69 -0.28
C LYS A 145 7.71 4.78 -0.04
N SER A 146 7.49 5.56 1.02
CA SER A 146 8.55 6.47 1.48
C SER A 146 9.70 5.65 2.03
N ALA A 147 10.93 5.97 1.63
CA ALA A 147 12.12 5.31 2.19
C ALA A 147 12.38 5.78 3.63
N GLY A 148 11.89 6.96 4.00
CA GLY A 148 11.91 7.50 5.35
C GLY A 148 10.80 6.95 6.25
N GLY A 149 11.01 7.06 7.57
CA GLY A 149 9.98 6.78 8.57
C GLY A 149 8.86 7.83 8.60
N VAL A 150 8.03 7.77 9.63
CA VAL A 150 6.97 8.77 9.86
C VAL A 150 7.60 10.13 10.17
N GLU A 151 7.21 11.16 9.43
CA GLU A 151 7.71 12.52 9.64
C GLU A 151 7.30 13.07 11.02
N PRO A 152 8.07 13.99 11.62
CA PRO A 152 7.69 14.58 12.89
C PRO A 152 6.32 15.27 12.83
N LEU A 153 6.00 15.91 11.71
CA LEU A 153 4.77 16.65 11.47
C LEU A 153 3.90 15.97 10.42
N GLY A 154 2.59 16.05 10.61
CA GLY A 154 1.63 15.75 9.55
C GLY A 154 1.58 16.91 8.56
N ILE A 155 1.12 16.61 7.34
CA ILE A 155 1.00 17.58 6.27
C ILE A 155 -0.43 17.64 5.74
N ARG A 156 -0.91 18.85 5.48
CA ARG A 156 -2.15 19.12 4.78
C ARG A 156 -1.82 19.94 3.55
N ILE A 157 -2.12 19.40 2.38
CA ILE A 157 -1.86 20.02 1.08
C ILE A 157 -3.21 20.38 0.46
N GLU A 158 -3.44 21.65 0.19
CA GLU A 158 -4.64 22.16 -0.48
C GLU A 158 -4.24 22.68 -1.87
N LEU A 159 -4.72 22.03 -2.93
CA LEU A 159 -4.50 22.40 -4.32
C LEU A 159 -5.82 22.87 -4.96
N THR A 160 -5.87 24.12 -5.40
CA THR A 160 -6.96 24.60 -6.25
C THR A 160 -6.69 24.22 -7.70
N VAL A 161 -7.47 23.29 -8.23
CA VAL A 161 -7.33 22.79 -9.61
C VAL A 161 -8.12 23.70 -10.55
N ARG A 162 -7.40 24.53 -11.32
CA ARG A 162 -8.01 25.56 -12.18
C ARG A 162 -8.13 25.12 -13.64
N GLY A 163 -7.26 24.21 -14.10
CA GLY A 163 -7.22 23.76 -15.48
C GLY A 163 -6.06 22.82 -15.78
N ARG A 164 -5.67 22.74 -17.05
CA ARG A 164 -4.70 21.74 -17.56
C ARG A 164 -3.30 21.84 -16.96
N GLU A 165 -2.84 23.02 -16.58
CA GLU A 165 -1.53 23.16 -15.93
C GLU A 165 -1.50 22.45 -14.58
N ASP A 166 -2.57 22.60 -13.79
CA ASP A 166 -2.68 21.94 -12.49
C ASP A 166 -2.87 20.42 -12.63
N PHE A 167 -3.41 19.94 -13.75
CA PHE A 167 -3.54 18.52 -14.07
C PHE A 167 -2.22 17.80 -14.30
N SER A 168 -1.23 18.50 -14.86
CA SER A 168 0.10 17.95 -15.13
C SER A 168 1.02 17.90 -13.90
N ARG A 169 0.59 18.41 -12.75
CA ARG A 169 1.39 18.39 -11.52
C ARG A 169 1.63 16.94 -11.09
N ASP A 170 2.89 16.62 -10.82
CA ASP A 170 3.24 15.36 -10.17
C ASP A 170 2.67 15.31 -8.76
N LEU A 171 2.08 14.17 -8.41
CA LEU A 171 1.39 13.92 -7.16
C LEU A 171 1.82 12.56 -6.61
N LEU A 172 2.29 12.58 -5.37
CA LEU A 172 2.49 11.39 -4.57
C LEU A 172 1.42 11.35 -3.47
N LYS A 173 0.58 10.33 -3.52
CA LYS A 173 -0.34 10.02 -2.43
C LYS A 173 0.26 8.90 -1.60
N SER A 174 0.46 9.11 -0.30
CA SER A 174 0.83 8.03 0.61
C SER A 174 -0.39 7.15 0.98
N GLU A 175 -0.13 5.98 1.55
CA GLU A 175 -1.17 5.07 2.01
C GLU A 175 -1.98 5.67 3.18
N THR A 176 -1.31 6.38 4.10
CA THR A 176 -1.92 7.04 5.27
C THR A 176 -2.66 8.34 4.93
N CYS A 177 -2.52 8.83 3.69
CA CYS A 177 -3.16 10.05 3.24
C CYS A 177 -4.66 9.87 2.99
N SER A 178 -5.47 10.71 3.61
CA SER A 178 -6.87 10.92 3.23
C SER A 178 -6.97 12.00 2.14
N LEU A 179 -8.03 11.94 1.35
CA LEU A 179 -8.30 12.82 0.22
C LEU A 179 -9.70 13.42 0.36
N GLU A 180 -9.85 14.70 0.05
CA GLU A 180 -11.14 15.39 0.10
C GLU A 180 -11.26 16.35 -1.09
N ILE A 181 -12.47 16.40 -1.67
CA ILE A 181 -12.88 17.39 -2.67
C ILE A 181 -14.21 18.01 -2.18
N PRO A 182 -14.14 19.13 -1.43
CA PRO A 182 -15.31 19.71 -0.76
C PRO A 182 -16.45 20.08 -1.72
N GLU A 183 -16.13 20.60 -2.91
CA GLU A 183 -17.12 21.04 -3.89
C GLU A 183 -17.94 19.88 -4.49
N LEU A 184 -17.43 18.65 -4.39
CA LEU A 184 -18.10 17.43 -4.83
C LEU A 184 -18.67 16.62 -3.66
N GLU A 185 -18.52 17.07 -2.41
CA GLU A 185 -18.83 16.31 -1.19
C GLU A 185 -18.17 14.91 -1.22
N LEU A 186 -16.97 14.82 -1.79
CA LEU A 186 -16.21 13.59 -1.92
C LEU A 186 -15.13 13.56 -0.84
N GLU A 187 -15.16 12.52 -0.02
CA GLU A 187 -14.13 12.23 0.96
C GLU A 187 -13.67 10.78 0.80
N GLY A 188 -12.36 10.59 0.82
CA GLY A 188 -11.69 9.31 0.80
C GLY A 188 -10.81 9.18 2.05
N GLY A 189 -11.10 8.16 2.86
CA GLY A 189 -10.26 7.81 4.01
C GLY A 189 -8.86 7.33 3.62
N PRO A 190 -8.00 7.09 4.62
CA PRO A 190 -6.68 6.49 4.41
C PRO A 190 -6.82 5.10 3.75
N HIS A 191 -5.77 4.63 3.08
CA HIS A 191 -5.66 3.38 2.32
C HIS A 191 -6.48 3.34 1.02
N ILE A 192 -7.37 4.30 0.79
CA ILE A 192 -8.07 4.43 -0.49
C ILE A 192 -7.06 4.79 -1.59
N LEU A 193 -7.16 4.06 -2.72
CA LEU A 193 -6.26 4.15 -3.88
C LEU A 193 -4.78 3.81 -3.60
N CYS A 194 -4.45 3.25 -2.42
CA CYS A 194 -3.10 2.87 -1.98
C CYS A 194 -2.04 3.98 -2.18
N GLY A 195 -0.79 3.70 -1.82
CA GLY A 195 0.33 4.60 -2.10
C GLY A 195 0.64 4.64 -3.60
N LYS A 196 0.55 5.80 -4.24
CA LYS A 196 0.74 5.93 -5.70
C LYS A 196 1.43 7.24 -6.07
N PHE A 197 2.35 7.16 -7.03
CA PHE A 197 2.88 8.30 -7.76
C PHE A 197 2.16 8.43 -9.11
N THR A 198 1.52 9.57 -9.33
CA THR A 198 0.71 9.87 -10.50
C THR A 198 0.66 11.38 -10.74
N THR A 199 -0.21 11.85 -11.63
CA THR A 199 -0.51 13.28 -11.79
C THR A 199 -1.85 13.59 -11.13
N VAL A 200 -2.14 14.87 -10.90
CA VAL A 200 -3.46 15.31 -10.40
C VAL A 200 -4.59 14.79 -11.28
N GLU A 201 -4.43 14.83 -12.61
CA GLU A 201 -5.39 14.24 -13.54
C GLU A 201 -5.52 12.72 -13.36
N GLY A 202 -4.40 12.01 -13.26
CA GLY A 202 -4.39 10.56 -13.08
C GLY A 202 -5.13 10.13 -11.82
N LEU A 203 -4.94 10.86 -10.72
CA LEU A 203 -5.66 10.61 -9.47
C LEU A 203 -7.18 10.82 -9.63
N LEU A 204 -7.62 11.91 -10.28
CA LEU A 204 -9.04 12.18 -10.52
C LEU A 204 -9.68 11.12 -11.43
N GLN A 205 -8.97 10.66 -12.46
CA GLN A 205 -9.43 9.57 -13.32
C GLN A 205 -9.53 8.24 -12.56
N ASP A 206 -8.62 7.96 -11.64
CA ASP A 206 -8.67 6.75 -10.81
C ASP A 206 -9.86 6.78 -9.83
N ILE A 207 -10.14 7.95 -9.24
CA ILE A 207 -11.33 8.17 -8.43
C ILE A 207 -12.60 7.93 -9.27
N GLU A 208 -12.67 8.52 -10.47
CA GLU A 208 -13.80 8.35 -11.39
C GLU A 208 -14.01 6.87 -11.75
N LYS A 209 -12.93 6.15 -12.10
CA LYS A 209 -12.99 4.71 -12.41
C LYS A 209 -13.42 3.87 -11.21
N GLY A 210 -12.91 4.20 -10.03
CA GLY A 210 -13.26 3.53 -8.77
C GLY A 210 -14.73 3.67 -8.41
N LEU A 211 -15.31 4.85 -8.62
CA LEU A 211 -16.74 5.13 -8.39
C LEU A 211 -17.63 4.65 -9.56
N GLY A 212 -17.11 4.62 -10.78
CA GLY A 212 -17.83 4.33 -12.02
C GLY A 212 -18.14 2.85 -12.26
N GLY A 213 -17.44 1.93 -11.59
CA GLY A 213 -17.75 0.49 -11.62
C GLY A 213 -17.24 -0.29 -12.84
N SER A 214 -16.30 0.25 -13.63
CA SER A 214 -15.66 -0.47 -14.76
C SER A 214 -14.26 -1.02 -14.44
N GLY A 215 -13.71 -0.77 -13.25
CA GLY A 215 -12.46 -1.35 -12.78
C GLY A 215 -12.70 -2.13 -11.49
N GLY A 216 -12.46 -3.45 -11.51
CA GLY A 216 -12.86 -4.37 -10.46
C GLY A 216 -12.48 -3.97 -9.03
N ASN A 217 -13.36 -4.34 -8.09
CA ASN A 217 -13.09 -4.63 -6.68
C ASN A 217 -12.49 -3.53 -5.76
N LEU A 218 -12.13 -2.34 -6.23
CA LEU A 218 -11.50 -1.31 -5.37
C LEU A 218 -12.46 -0.64 -4.36
N PHE A 219 -13.77 -0.64 -4.61
CA PHE A 219 -14.77 0.02 -3.76
C PHE A 219 -16.01 -0.85 -3.43
N ASN A 220 -15.87 -2.18 -3.40
CA ASN A 220 -16.97 -3.12 -3.06
C ASN A 220 -17.52 -3.00 -1.61
N VAL A 221 -17.23 -1.90 -0.90
CA VAL A 221 -17.83 -1.57 0.40
C VAL A 221 -19.25 -1.01 0.25
N PHE A 222 -19.66 -0.58 -0.94
CA PHE A 222 -21.04 -0.15 -1.20
C PHE A 222 -21.84 -1.27 -1.87
N GLY A 223 -22.66 -1.95 -1.08
CA GLY A 223 -23.57 -2.99 -1.53
C GLY A 223 -24.45 -2.54 -2.72
N ASP A 224 -24.58 -3.47 -3.66
CA ASP A 224 -25.10 -3.42 -5.04
C ASP A 224 -26.57 -2.97 -5.22
N SER A 225 -27.18 -2.27 -4.27
CA SER A 225 -28.62 -1.95 -4.31
C SER A 225 -28.95 -0.46 -4.31
N ARG A 226 -27.96 0.41 -4.13
CA ARG A 226 -28.15 1.86 -4.10
C ARG A 226 -26.94 2.58 -4.71
N ARG A 227 -26.76 2.43 -6.03
CA ARG A 227 -26.09 3.46 -6.82
C ARG A 227 -26.96 4.72 -6.71
N GLY A 228 -26.74 5.49 -5.65
CA GLY A 228 -27.59 6.63 -5.30
C GLY A 228 -27.31 7.78 -6.26
N LYS A 229 -28.32 8.63 -6.51
CA LYS A 229 -28.19 9.88 -7.28
C LYS A 229 -26.96 10.72 -6.89
N ARG A 230 -26.46 10.56 -5.64
CA ARG A 230 -25.23 11.18 -5.15
C ARG A 230 -23.98 10.71 -5.89
N ILE A 231 -23.81 9.40 -6.13
CA ILE A 231 -22.64 8.88 -6.87
C ILE A 231 -22.66 9.39 -8.31
N ASP A 232 -23.84 9.40 -8.95
CA ASP A 232 -23.97 9.92 -10.31
C ASP A 232 -23.67 11.43 -10.38
N ASN A 233 -24.09 12.20 -9.37
CA ASN A 233 -23.73 13.62 -9.26
C ASN A 233 -22.22 13.81 -9.11
N VAL A 234 -21.55 13.01 -8.26
CA VAL A 234 -20.09 13.06 -8.10
C VAL A 234 -19.38 12.68 -9.39
N LEU A 235 -19.80 11.62 -10.07
CA LEU A 235 -19.25 11.21 -11.37
C LEU A 235 -19.41 12.30 -12.43
N SER A 236 -20.60 12.93 -12.52
CA SER A 236 -20.79 14.07 -13.42
C SER A 236 -19.92 15.27 -13.05
N GLY A 237 -19.73 15.53 -11.75
CA GLY A 237 -18.86 16.59 -11.25
C GLY A 237 -17.40 16.35 -11.59
N LEU A 238 -16.91 15.11 -11.43
CA LEU A 238 -15.56 14.72 -11.82
C LEU A 238 -15.35 14.84 -13.33
N ALA A 239 -16.32 14.44 -14.15
CA ALA A 239 -16.26 14.62 -15.60
C ALA A 239 -16.23 16.11 -16.02
N ASP A 240 -16.97 16.97 -15.32
CA ASP A 240 -16.93 18.43 -15.54
C ASP A 240 -15.58 19.04 -15.12
N VAL A 241 -14.97 18.53 -14.05
CA VAL A 241 -13.61 18.92 -13.65
C VAL A 241 -12.61 18.49 -14.72
N LEU A 242 -12.58 17.21 -15.11
CA LEU A 242 -11.67 16.66 -16.13
C LEU A 242 -11.82 17.38 -17.49
N SER A 243 -13.01 17.86 -17.82
CA SER A 243 -13.26 18.67 -19.03
C SER A 243 -12.96 20.17 -18.86
N CYS A 244 -12.35 20.58 -17.75
CA CYS A 244 -11.98 21.96 -17.40
C CYS A 244 -13.18 22.93 -17.31
N LYS A 245 -14.40 22.43 -17.05
CA LYS A 245 -15.60 23.27 -16.91
C LYS A 245 -15.85 23.72 -15.48
N ARG A 246 -15.25 23.03 -14.51
CA ARG A 246 -15.43 23.29 -13.09
C ARG A 246 -14.09 23.25 -12.37
N GLN A 247 -13.85 24.27 -11.53
CA GLN A 247 -12.71 24.29 -10.63
C GLN A 247 -13.08 23.63 -9.31
N VAL A 248 -12.13 22.93 -8.70
CA VAL A 248 -12.30 22.23 -7.43
C VAL A 248 -11.04 22.34 -6.58
N THR A 249 -11.19 22.13 -5.28
CA THR A 249 -10.08 22.10 -4.34
C THR A 249 -9.80 20.66 -3.97
N LEU A 250 -8.61 20.17 -4.32
CA LEU A 250 -8.10 18.88 -3.91
C LEU A 250 -7.34 19.05 -2.59
N ILE A 251 -7.78 18.35 -1.56
CA ILE A 251 -7.16 18.39 -0.24
C ILE A 251 -6.58 17.01 0.06
N LEU A 252 -5.26 16.96 0.29
CA LEU A 252 -4.57 15.79 0.80
C LEU A 252 -4.21 16.02 2.25
N ASN A 253 -4.63 15.13 3.13
CA ASN A 253 -4.26 15.20 4.54
C ASN A 253 -3.52 13.92 4.92
N ASP A 254 -2.23 14.03 5.17
CA ASP A 254 -1.37 12.90 5.50
C ASP A 254 -0.72 13.10 6.87
N PRO A 255 -1.19 12.37 7.89
CA PRO A 255 -0.56 12.38 9.21
C PRO A 255 0.91 11.96 9.16
N ALA A 256 1.31 11.10 8.23
CA ALA A 256 2.68 10.58 8.18
C ALA A 256 3.68 11.48 7.43
N GLY A 257 3.21 12.57 6.80
CA GLY A 257 4.08 13.51 6.08
C GLY A 257 4.74 12.93 4.82
N ASN A 258 4.10 11.93 4.20
CA ASN A 258 4.63 11.14 3.09
C ASN A 258 3.99 11.46 1.73
N SER A 259 3.01 12.37 1.67
CA SER A 259 2.39 12.86 0.44
C SER A 259 3.10 14.09 -0.15
N TYR A 260 2.97 14.29 -1.46
CA TYR A 260 3.58 15.40 -2.19
C TYR A 260 2.72 15.85 -3.36
N ILE A 261 2.73 17.15 -3.65
CA ILE A 261 2.21 17.73 -4.89
C ILE A 261 3.26 18.72 -5.40
N GLN A 262 3.60 18.62 -6.68
CA GLN A 262 4.55 19.51 -7.33
C GLN A 262 4.06 20.96 -7.33
N SER A 263 4.93 21.86 -6.84
CA SER A 263 4.80 23.30 -7.05
C SER A 263 5.20 23.64 -8.49
N LEU A 264 4.38 24.45 -9.18
CA LEU A 264 4.71 24.94 -10.52
C LEU A 264 5.44 26.30 -10.49
N SER A 265 5.64 26.85 -9.30
CA SER A 265 6.37 28.11 -9.13
C SER A 265 7.84 27.81 -8.88
N ASP A 266 8.70 28.26 -9.79
CA ASP A 266 10.16 28.13 -9.67
C ASP A 266 10.72 29.05 -8.56
N ASP A 267 10.13 30.23 -8.39
CA ASP A 267 10.53 31.25 -7.41
C ASP A 267 9.31 31.75 -6.61
N GLY A 268 9.13 31.22 -5.39
CA GLY A 268 8.14 31.73 -4.42
C GLY A 268 6.93 30.83 -4.17
N PRO A 269 5.94 31.31 -3.39
CA PRO A 269 4.76 30.52 -3.03
C PRO A 269 3.81 30.37 -4.20
N ASP A 270 3.42 29.13 -4.48
CA ASP A 270 2.46 28.81 -5.53
C ASP A 270 1.05 29.27 -5.13
N SER A 271 0.47 30.14 -5.95
CA SER A 271 -0.87 30.70 -5.72
C SER A 271 -2.00 29.67 -5.60
N ALA A 272 -1.83 28.50 -6.23
CA ALA A 272 -2.84 27.43 -6.23
C ALA A 272 -2.55 26.32 -5.21
N LEU A 273 -1.34 26.28 -4.64
CA LEU A 273 -0.91 25.21 -3.76
C LEU A 273 -0.55 25.77 -2.38
N LYS A 274 -1.24 25.29 -1.36
CA LYS A 274 -0.99 25.64 0.03
C LYS A 274 -0.62 24.40 0.82
N VAL A 275 0.57 24.41 1.41
CA VAL A 275 1.08 23.32 2.25
C VAL A 275 1.11 23.79 3.71
N VAL A 276 0.44 23.07 4.59
CA VAL A 276 0.39 23.33 6.03
C VAL A 276 0.95 22.13 6.76
N HIS A 277 1.95 22.36 7.61
CA HIS A 277 2.47 21.35 8.52
C HIS A 277 1.76 21.49 9.87
N TYR A 278 1.38 20.37 10.49
CA TYR A 278 0.68 20.35 11.77
C TYR A 278 1.23 19.26 12.70
N ASN A 279 1.08 19.49 14.02
CA ASN A 279 1.38 18.47 15.01
C ASN A 279 0.25 17.44 15.02
N ARG A 280 0.61 16.16 14.87
CA ARG A 280 -0.32 15.03 14.91
C ARG A 280 -1.07 14.99 16.23
N THR A 281 -2.36 14.63 16.19
CA THR A 281 -3.13 14.32 17.39
C THR A 281 -2.73 12.96 17.96
N TYR A 282 -3.14 12.66 19.20
CA TYR A 282 -2.86 11.36 19.83
C TYR A 282 -3.38 10.19 18.96
N ASP A 283 -4.62 10.29 18.48
CA ASP A 283 -5.26 9.27 17.64
C ASP A 283 -4.60 9.08 16.26
N GLN A 284 -3.74 10.01 15.82
CA GLN A 284 -2.98 9.92 14.57
C GLN A 284 -1.59 9.31 14.77
N ASN A 285 -1.16 9.11 16.02
CA ASN A 285 0.13 8.51 16.37
C ASN A 285 0.02 7.05 16.79
N GLU A 286 -1.20 6.56 17.09
CA GLU A 286 -1.50 5.14 17.28
C GLU A 286 -1.94 4.49 15.97
#